data_AF-A0A2Z1TH67-F1
#
_entry.id   AF-A0A2Z1TH67-F1
#
_cell.length_a   1.000
_cell.length_b   1.000
_cell.length_c   1.000
_cell.angle_alpha   90.00
_cell.angle_beta   90.00
_cell.angle_gamma   90.00
#
_symmetry.space_group_name_H-M   'P 1'
#
loop_
_entity.id
_entity.type
_entity.pdbx_description
1 polymer ?
#
loop_
_entity_poly.entity_id
_entity_poly.type
_entity_poly.pdbx_seq_one_letter_code
_entity_poly.pdbx_strand_id
1 'polypeptide(L)'
;MTDNTQKPTKYRDVEIRAARGNKLTAKSWLTEAPLRMLMNNLDPEVAENPKELVVYGGIGRAARNWECYDKIVESLTNLNDDETLLVQSGKPVGVFKTHSNAPRVLIANSNLVPHWASWEHFNELDAKGLAMYGQMTAGSWIYIGSQGIVQGTYETFVEAGRQHYNDDLKGRWVLTAGLGGMGGAQPLAATLAGACSLNIECQQVSIDFRLNSRYVDEQATDLDDALARIAKYTKEGKAISIALLGNAAEILPELVKRGVRPDMVTDQTSAHDPLNGYLPAGWTWEEYRARAKTEPAAVVKAAKQSMAVHVKAMLEFQKMGIPTFDYGNNIRQMAQEEGVENAFDFPGFVPAYIRPLFCRGIGPFRWAALSGNAEDIYKTDAKVKELIPDDAHLHNWLDMARERISFQGLPARICWVGLGLRAKLGLAFNEMVRSGELSAPIVIGRDHLDSGSVASPNRETESMQDGSDAVSDWPLLNALLNTASGATWVSLHHGGGVGMGFSQHSGMVIVCDGTDEAAERIARVLHNDPATGVMRHADAGYQIAIDCAKEQGLNLPMITGK
;
A
#
# COMPACT_ATOMS: atom_id res chain seq x y z
N MET A 1 31.54 23.10 23.48
CA MET A 1 30.75 21.86 23.55
C MET A 1 29.43 22.22 24.17
N THR A 2 28.46 22.64 23.35
CA THR A 2 27.10 22.93 23.82
C THR A 2 26.36 21.61 23.95
N ASP A 3 25.90 21.36 25.17
CA ASP A 3 25.11 20.22 25.59
C ASP A 3 23.75 20.26 24.90
N ASN A 4 23.63 19.66 23.70
CA ASN A 4 22.39 19.58 22.95
C ASN A 4 21.70 18.24 23.29
N THR A 5 21.20 18.15 24.53
CA THR A 5 20.56 16.96 25.12
C THR A 5 19.06 16.85 24.83
N GLN A 6 18.50 17.68 23.95
CA GLN A 6 17.13 17.50 23.51
C GLN A 6 17.02 16.33 22.53
N LYS A 7 16.37 15.24 22.97
CA LYS A 7 15.96 14.16 22.07
C LYS A 7 15.17 14.75 20.89
N PRO A 8 15.49 14.42 19.63
CA PRO A 8 14.75 14.90 18.48
C PRO A 8 13.26 14.57 18.62
N THR A 9 12.39 15.57 18.46
CA THR A 9 10.95 15.38 18.60
C THR A 9 10.35 14.67 17.38
N LYS A 10 9.46 13.71 17.63
CA LYS A 10 8.60 13.08 16.61
C LYS A 10 7.29 13.83 16.42
N TYR A 11 6.92 14.73 17.34
CA TYR A 11 5.70 15.52 17.27
C TYR A 11 5.98 16.99 16.95
N ARG A 12 5.19 17.56 16.04
CA ARG A 12 5.15 19.00 15.75
C ARG A 12 3.73 19.34 15.30
N ASP A 13 3.15 20.35 15.92
CA ASP A 13 1.79 20.80 15.61
C ASP A 13 1.80 21.75 14.41
N VAL A 14 1.96 21.17 13.21
CA VAL A 14 1.95 21.88 11.93
C VAL A 14 1.14 21.09 10.91
N GLU A 15 0.58 21.80 9.93
CA GLU A 15 0.01 21.19 8.74
C GLU A 15 0.99 21.34 7.58
N ILE A 16 1.25 20.24 6.88
CA ILE A 16 2.14 20.20 5.72
C ILE A 16 1.31 19.83 4.51
N ARG A 17 1.53 20.49 3.39
CA ARG A 17 0.92 20.15 2.11
C ARG A 17 1.94 20.35 1.01
N ALA A 18 1.86 19.54 -0.04
CA ALA A 18 2.74 19.72 -1.19
C ALA A 18 2.51 21.09 -1.86
N ALA A 19 3.57 21.72 -2.36
CA ALA A 19 3.44 22.88 -3.23
C ALA A 19 2.61 22.53 -4.49
N ARG A 20 1.87 23.51 -5.02
CA ARG A 20 0.99 23.38 -6.19
C ARG A 20 1.45 24.30 -7.33
N GLY A 21 0.98 24.05 -8.54
CA GLY A 21 1.29 24.84 -9.75
C GLY A 21 2.73 24.67 -10.25
N ASN A 22 3.17 25.56 -11.14
CA ASN A 22 4.44 25.43 -11.88
C ASN A 22 5.66 26.13 -11.25
N LYS A 23 5.49 26.80 -10.11
CA LYS A 23 6.62 27.46 -9.44
C LYS A 23 7.41 26.43 -8.66
N LEU A 24 8.71 26.33 -8.95
CA LEU A 24 9.63 25.45 -8.24
C LEU A 24 10.14 26.09 -6.95
N THR A 25 10.30 25.27 -5.93
CA THR A 25 11.13 25.57 -4.75
C THR A 25 12.53 24.98 -4.94
N ALA A 26 12.62 23.75 -5.45
CA ALA A 26 13.88 23.09 -5.77
C ALA A 26 14.46 23.54 -7.13
N LYS A 27 15.66 23.05 -7.46
CA LYS A 27 16.40 23.44 -8.68
C LYS A 27 15.83 22.88 -9.98
N SER A 28 15.07 21.79 -9.93
CA SER A 28 14.51 21.12 -11.11
C SER A 28 13.22 20.36 -10.76
N TRP A 29 12.44 19.96 -11.77
CA TRP A 29 11.28 19.08 -11.54
C TRP A 29 11.64 17.71 -10.95
N LEU A 30 12.85 17.20 -11.23
CA LEU A 30 13.33 15.92 -10.67
C LEU A 30 13.64 16.00 -9.17
N THR A 31 13.89 17.20 -8.63
CA THR A 31 14.12 17.43 -7.19
C THR A 31 12.91 18.06 -6.49
N GLU A 32 12.08 18.79 -7.23
CA GLU A 32 10.77 19.29 -6.78
C GLU A 32 9.77 18.14 -6.55
N ALA A 33 9.76 17.14 -7.44
CA ALA A 33 8.84 16.01 -7.34
C ALA A 33 8.96 15.23 -6.02
N PRO A 34 10.15 14.71 -5.61
CA PRO A 34 10.27 14.03 -4.32
C PRO A 34 9.99 14.97 -3.14
N LEU A 35 10.26 16.28 -3.26
CA LEU A 35 9.92 17.27 -2.23
C LEU A 35 8.40 17.39 -2.05
N ARG A 36 7.67 17.55 -3.16
CA ARG A 36 6.20 17.61 -3.16
C ARG A 36 5.60 16.31 -2.66
N MET A 37 6.11 15.16 -3.09
CA MET A 37 5.57 13.88 -2.66
C MET A 37 5.87 13.56 -1.19
N LEU A 38 7.03 13.96 -0.66
CA LEU A 38 7.30 13.91 0.79
C LEU A 38 6.27 14.71 1.57
N MET A 39 5.96 15.94 1.11
CA MET A 39 4.96 16.79 1.74
C MET A 39 3.53 16.25 1.56
N ASN A 40 3.21 15.65 0.41
CA ASN A 40 1.92 15.01 0.15
C ASN A 40 1.67 13.83 1.09
N ASN A 41 2.70 13.04 1.38
CA ASN A 41 2.64 11.96 2.37
C ASN A 41 2.29 12.46 3.78
N LEU A 42 2.39 13.76 4.07
CA LEU A 42 2.06 14.36 5.37
C LEU A 42 0.87 15.33 5.29
N ASP A 43 0.16 15.37 4.16
CA ASP A 43 -1.06 16.16 4.00
C ASP A 43 -2.13 15.66 5.01
N PRO A 44 -2.79 16.54 5.79
CA PRO A 44 -3.89 16.14 6.67
C PRO A 44 -5.04 15.42 5.98
N GLU A 45 -5.23 15.64 4.67
CA GLU A 45 -6.21 14.90 3.87
C GLU A 45 -5.75 13.49 3.51
N VAL A 46 -4.45 13.21 3.60
CA VAL A 46 -3.80 11.99 3.13
C VAL A 46 -3.39 11.08 4.29
N ALA A 47 -2.65 11.62 5.25
CA ALA A 47 -1.98 10.85 6.30
C ALA A 47 -2.87 10.60 7.52
N GLU A 48 -2.66 9.46 8.18
CA GLU A 48 -3.41 9.08 9.38
C GLU A 48 -3.04 9.93 10.61
N ASN A 49 -1.75 10.25 10.80
CA ASN A 49 -1.30 11.10 11.90
C ASN A 49 -0.02 11.89 11.51
N PRO A 50 -0.15 12.91 10.63
CA PRO A 50 0.99 13.62 10.06
C PRO A 50 1.78 14.46 11.08
N LYS A 51 1.16 14.89 12.17
CA LYS A 51 1.83 15.64 13.25
C LYS A 51 2.91 14.80 13.94
N GLU A 52 2.77 13.49 13.90
CA GLU A 52 3.78 12.53 14.31
C GLU A 52 4.59 11.92 13.16
N LEU A 53 4.50 12.50 11.96
CA LEU A 53 5.08 12.00 10.69
C LEU A 53 4.49 10.66 10.19
N VAL A 54 3.45 10.14 10.84
CA VAL A 54 2.85 8.84 10.52
C VAL A 54 1.90 9.00 9.33
N VAL A 55 2.16 8.22 8.29
CA VAL A 55 1.38 8.20 7.06
C VAL A 55 0.28 7.13 7.16
N TYR A 56 0.63 5.86 7.40
CA TYR A 56 -0.31 4.75 7.55
C TYR A 56 0.35 3.49 8.15
N GLY A 57 -0.46 2.47 8.44
CA GLY A 57 0.01 1.09 8.74
C GLY A 57 0.76 0.97 10.07
N GLY A 58 0.10 1.30 11.17
CA GLY A 58 0.74 1.42 12.48
C GLY A 58 1.61 2.68 12.55
N ILE A 59 2.93 2.51 12.60
CA ILE A 59 3.91 3.60 12.76
C ILE A 59 4.70 3.91 11.48
N GLY A 60 4.15 3.61 10.30
CA GLY A 60 4.79 3.90 9.02
C GLY A 60 4.95 5.41 8.81
N ARG A 61 6.20 5.90 8.72
CA ARG A 61 6.52 7.34 8.73
C ARG A 61 7.20 7.82 7.45
N ALA A 62 7.03 9.11 7.14
CA ALA A 62 7.65 9.77 6.00
C ALA A 62 9.11 10.20 6.24
N ALA A 63 9.46 10.51 7.49
CA ALA A 63 10.81 10.85 7.94
C ALA A 63 11.00 10.39 9.39
N ARG A 64 12.26 10.26 9.84
CA ARG A 64 12.56 9.66 11.16
C ARG A 64 12.02 10.48 12.32
N ASN A 65 12.19 11.79 12.23
CA ASN A 65 11.80 12.80 13.19
C ASN A 65 11.79 14.16 12.47
N TRP A 66 11.34 15.21 13.15
CA TRP A 66 11.15 16.52 12.50
C TRP A 66 12.45 17.18 12.04
N GLU A 67 13.55 16.99 12.77
CA GLU A 67 14.87 17.44 12.34
C GLU A 67 15.29 16.80 11.01
N CYS A 68 15.07 15.48 10.88
CA CYS A 68 15.34 14.76 9.64
C CYS A 68 14.43 15.24 8.50
N TYR A 69 13.14 15.47 8.77
CA TYR A 69 12.21 16.02 7.78
C TYR A 69 12.71 17.38 7.26
N ASP A 70 13.01 18.32 8.16
CA ASP A 70 13.44 19.67 7.77
C ASP A 70 14.75 19.60 6.97
N LYS A 71 15.68 18.71 7.35
CA LYS A 71 16.94 18.52 6.63
C LYS A 71 16.76 17.83 5.27
N ILE A 72 15.77 16.94 5.10
CA ILE A 72 15.42 16.37 3.79
C ILE A 72 14.88 17.48 2.88
N VAL A 73 13.96 18.31 3.37
CA VAL A 73 13.41 19.45 2.62
C VAL A 73 14.51 20.39 2.16
N GLU A 74 15.43 20.77 3.06
CA GLU A 74 16.59 21.61 2.74
C GLU A 74 17.51 20.95 1.70
N SER A 75 17.79 19.64 1.85
CA SER A 75 18.65 18.90 0.92
C SER A 75 18.05 18.84 -0.48
N LEU A 76 16.77 18.49 -0.60
CA LEU A 76 16.06 18.40 -1.89
C LEU A 76 15.96 19.76 -2.58
N THR A 77 15.78 20.84 -1.82
CA THR A 77 15.74 22.21 -2.34
C THR A 77 17.06 22.58 -3.02
N ASN A 78 18.19 22.12 -2.47
CA ASN A 78 19.53 22.48 -2.92
C ASN A 78 20.20 21.44 -3.83
N LEU A 79 19.60 20.26 -4.02
CA LEU A 79 20.19 19.14 -4.77
C LEU A 79 20.33 19.47 -6.27
N ASN A 80 21.52 19.26 -6.83
CA ASN A 80 21.78 19.41 -8.27
C ASN A 80 21.24 18.21 -9.08
N ASP A 81 21.19 18.37 -10.40
CA ASP A 81 20.69 17.33 -11.32
C ASP A 81 21.67 16.15 -11.47
N ASP A 82 22.96 16.35 -11.23
CA ASP A 82 24.01 15.34 -11.21
C ASP A 82 24.34 14.80 -9.81
N GLU A 83 23.48 15.06 -8.82
CA GLU A 83 23.62 14.60 -7.44
C GLU A 83 22.52 13.60 -7.05
N THR A 84 22.84 12.78 -6.05
CA THR A 84 21.94 11.81 -5.42
C THR A 84 21.98 11.94 -3.90
N LEU A 85 20.82 12.17 -3.29
CA LEU A 85 20.61 12.14 -1.84
C LEU A 85 20.43 10.69 -1.36
N LEU A 86 21.14 10.31 -0.29
CA LEU A 86 20.94 9.05 0.42
C LEU A 86 20.08 9.26 1.67
N VAL A 87 18.95 8.55 1.74
CA VAL A 87 18.06 8.53 2.90
C VAL A 87 18.14 7.17 3.59
N GLN A 88 18.64 7.15 4.82
CA GLN A 88 18.74 5.95 5.64
C GLN A 88 17.68 6.01 6.74
N SER A 89 16.72 5.08 6.76
CA SER A 89 15.61 5.05 7.72
C SER A 89 15.05 6.45 8.01
N GLY A 90 14.64 7.16 6.96
CA GLY A 90 14.06 8.51 7.04
C GLY A 90 14.99 9.64 7.47
N LYS A 91 16.32 9.44 7.42
CA LYS A 91 17.34 10.46 7.73
C LYS A 91 18.20 10.75 6.49
N PRO A 92 18.42 12.02 6.11
CA PRO A 92 19.31 12.37 5.01
C PRO A 92 20.76 12.24 5.48
N VAL A 93 21.52 11.25 4.97
CA VAL A 93 22.84 10.89 5.51
C VAL A 93 24.01 11.29 4.61
N GLY A 94 23.78 11.59 3.34
CA GLY A 94 24.83 12.04 2.44
C GLY A 94 24.30 12.41 1.06
N VAL A 95 25.04 13.27 0.36
CA VAL A 95 24.80 13.64 -1.03
C VAL A 95 26.07 13.33 -1.80
N PHE A 96 25.94 12.62 -2.91
CA PHE A 96 27.07 12.20 -3.74
C PHE A 96 26.83 12.55 -5.20
N LYS A 97 27.90 12.89 -5.90
CA LYS A 97 27.86 13.10 -7.35
C LYS A 97 27.61 11.77 -8.07
N THR A 98 26.65 11.78 -8.98
CA THR A 98 26.30 10.68 -9.88
C THR A 98 26.22 11.24 -11.32
N HIS A 99 25.04 11.28 -11.91
CA HIS A 99 24.76 11.84 -13.25
C HIS A 99 23.25 12.09 -13.41
N SER A 100 22.85 12.92 -14.37
CA SER A 100 21.46 13.31 -14.60
C SER A 100 20.48 12.16 -14.81
N ASN A 101 20.92 11.06 -15.42
CA ASN A 101 20.09 9.85 -15.60
C ASN A 101 20.01 8.92 -14.38
N ALA A 102 20.77 9.15 -13.31
CA ALA A 102 20.65 8.38 -12.07
C ALA A 102 19.42 8.84 -11.26
N PRO A 103 19.01 8.10 -10.21
CA PRO A 103 18.04 8.62 -9.26
C PRO A 103 18.56 9.84 -8.49
N ARG A 104 17.68 10.81 -8.24
CA ARG A 104 17.93 11.95 -7.35
C ARG A 104 17.93 11.53 -5.88
N VAL A 105 17.19 10.49 -5.52
CA VAL A 105 17.13 9.99 -4.15
C VAL A 105 17.21 8.46 -4.13
N LEU A 106 18.06 7.93 -3.25
CA LEU A 106 18.11 6.51 -2.92
C LEU A 106 17.73 6.32 -1.45
N ILE A 107 16.79 5.42 -1.19
CA ILE A 107 16.17 5.26 0.13
C ILE A 107 16.36 3.83 0.63
N ALA A 108 16.87 3.67 1.84
CA ALA A 108 16.95 2.38 2.52
C ALA A 108 16.34 2.48 3.92
N ASN A 109 15.13 1.95 4.12
CA ASN A 109 14.39 2.10 5.37
C ASN A 109 14.15 0.76 6.07
N SER A 110 14.33 0.74 7.40
CA SER A 110 13.93 -0.38 8.28
C SER A 110 14.67 -1.70 8.06
N ASN A 111 15.70 -1.72 7.22
CA ASN A 111 16.53 -2.89 6.98
C ASN A 111 17.33 -3.24 8.24
N LEU A 112 17.22 -4.49 8.67
CA LEU A 112 17.97 -5.07 9.79
C LEU A 112 18.61 -6.36 9.30
N VAL A 113 19.79 -6.69 9.84
CA VAL A 113 20.41 -8.00 9.57
C VAL A 113 19.45 -9.10 10.05
N PRO A 114 19.22 -10.20 9.30
CA PRO A 114 18.07 -11.09 9.52
C PRO A 114 17.89 -11.59 10.96
N HIS A 115 18.97 -11.94 11.66
CA HIS A 115 18.89 -12.41 13.06
C HIS A 115 18.31 -11.35 14.02
N TRP A 116 18.45 -10.06 13.69
CA TRP A 116 17.97 -8.92 14.46
C TRP A 116 16.68 -8.32 13.89
N ALA A 117 16.09 -8.93 12.86
CA ALA A 117 14.92 -8.42 12.16
C ALA A 117 13.61 -8.70 12.93
N SER A 118 13.50 -8.18 14.16
CA SER A 118 12.31 -8.30 15.01
C SER A 118 11.81 -6.94 15.49
N TRP A 119 10.55 -6.89 15.94
CA TRP A 119 9.98 -5.67 16.50
C TRP A 119 10.68 -5.23 17.79
N GLU A 120 11.12 -6.16 18.62
CA GLU A 120 11.83 -5.86 19.87
C GLU A 120 13.11 -5.08 19.59
N HIS A 121 13.94 -5.56 18.66
CA HIS A 121 15.18 -4.88 18.31
C HIS A 121 14.92 -3.57 17.53
N PHE A 122 13.93 -3.56 16.63
CA PHE A 122 13.49 -2.33 15.96
C PHE A 122 13.12 -1.25 16.99
N ASN A 123 12.32 -1.59 18.01
CA ASN A 123 11.87 -0.66 19.05
C ASN A 123 13.03 -0.18 19.94
N GLU A 124 14.01 -1.04 20.23
CA GLU A 124 15.24 -0.64 20.92
C GLU A 124 16.01 0.43 20.14
N LEU A 125 16.16 0.24 18.81
CA LEU A 125 16.81 1.21 17.93
C LEU A 125 15.98 2.49 17.78
N ASP A 126 14.66 2.39 17.69
CA ASP A 126 13.77 3.55 17.59
C ASP A 126 13.83 4.43 18.85
N ALA A 127 13.90 3.81 20.04
CA ALA A 127 14.08 4.51 21.31
C ALA A 127 15.42 5.27 21.39
N LYS A 128 16.44 4.81 20.66
CA LYS A 128 17.76 5.46 20.49
C LYS A 128 17.78 6.50 19.35
N GLY A 129 16.66 6.69 18.64
CA GLY A 129 16.60 7.59 17.48
C GLY A 129 17.31 7.06 16.22
N LEU A 130 17.51 5.74 16.14
CA LEU A 130 18.26 5.07 15.07
C LEU A 130 17.37 4.37 14.04
N ALA A 131 16.06 4.25 14.29
CA ALA A 131 15.13 3.56 13.41
C ALA A 131 13.98 4.47 12.93
N MET A 132 13.37 4.05 11.83
CA MET A 132 12.10 4.53 11.31
C MET A 132 11.46 3.35 10.58
N TYR A 133 10.16 3.14 10.75
CA TYR A 133 9.42 2.16 9.98
C TYR A 133 8.94 2.81 8.70
N GLY A 134 9.44 2.34 7.55
CA GLY A 134 9.12 2.93 6.25
C GLY A 134 7.79 2.44 5.67
N GLN A 135 7.19 1.39 6.25
CA GLN A 135 6.13 0.61 5.58
C GLN A 135 6.58 0.34 4.13
N MET A 136 5.70 0.48 3.16
CA MET A 136 5.99 0.46 1.73
C MET A 136 6.11 1.90 1.24
N THR A 137 4.98 2.60 1.09
CA THR A 137 4.93 3.92 0.43
C THR A 137 5.06 5.12 1.38
N ALA A 138 5.07 4.89 2.70
CA ALA A 138 5.20 5.95 3.70
C ALA A 138 6.61 6.57 3.64
N GLY A 139 7.65 5.74 3.79
CA GLY A 139 9.05 6.18 3.78
C GLY A 139 9.66 6.39 2.40
N SER A 140 8.91 6.08 1.33
CA SER A 140 9.34 6.23 -0.08
C SER A 140 8.52 7.26 -0.86
N TRP A 141 7.66 8.01 -0.17
CA TRP A 141 7.00 9.21 -0.68
C TRP A 141 6.18 8.97 -1.95
N ILE A 142 5.29 7.98 -1.91
CA ILE A 142 4.37 7.69 -3.03
C ILE A 142 2.99 7.23 -2.54
N TYR A 143 2.62 7.69 -1.35
CA TYR A 143 1.31 7.43 -0.78
C TYR A 143 0.28 8.47 -1.28
N ILE A 144 -0.90 7.98 -1.66
CA ILE A 144 -1.96 8.77 -2.31
C ILE A 144 -3.30 8.60 -1.58
N GLY A 145 -3.23 8.41 -0.26
CA GLY A 145 -4.39 8.09 0.57
C GLY A 145 -4.91 6.68 0.34
N SER A 146 -6.16 6.44 0.72
CA SER A 146 -6.82 5.14 0.60
C SER A 146 -6.93 4.66 -0.86
N GLN A 147 -6.83 5.58 -1.82
CA GLN A 147 -6.84 5.24 -3.24
C GLN A 147 -5.66 4.34 -3.64
N GLY A 148 -4.55 4.36 -2.90
CA GLY A 148 -3.38 3.54 -3.24
C GLY A 148 -3.66 2.04 -3.31
N ILE A 149 -4.61 1.54 -2.53
CA ILE A 149 -4.91 0.11 -2.40
C ILE A 149 -6.30 -0.29 -2.89
N VAL A 150 -7.24 0.67 -3.03
CA VAL A 150 -8.65 0.38 -3.32
C VAL A 150 -8.86 -0.47 -4.57
N GLN A 151 -8.08 -0.27 -5.65
CA GLN A 151 -8.19 -1.12 -6.82
C GLN A 151 -7.73 -2.56 -6.53
N GLY A 152 -6.64 -2.76 -5.79
CA GLY A 152 -6.21 -4.10 -5.41
C GLY A 152 -7.25 -4.84 -4.57
N THR A 153 -7.93 -4.11 -3.68
CA THR A 153 -9.03 -4.64 -2.88
C THR A 153 -10.27 -4.92 -3.72
N TYR A 154 -10.58 -4.04 -4.68
CA TYR A 154 -11.65 -4.27 -5.65
C TYR A 154 -11.37 -5.52 -6.51
N GLU A 155 -10.18 -5.65 -7.11
CA GLU A 155 -9.80 -6.82 -7.90
C GLU A 155 -9.83 -8.12 -7.07
N THR A 156 -9.44 -8.04 -5.79
CA THR A 156 -9.54 -9.19 -4.87
C THR A 156 -10.99 -9.63 -4.69
N PHE A 157 -11.90 -8.69 -4.39
CA PHE A 157 -13.31 -9.03 -4.20
C PHE A 157 -13.99 -9.48 -5.49
N VAL A 158 -13.69 -8.85 -6.62
CA VAL A 158 -14.20 -9.26 -7.94
C VAL A 158 -13.77 -10.68 -8.26
N GLU A 159 -12.49 -11.00 -8.08
CA GLU A 159 -11.99 -12.36 -8.36
C GLU A 159 -12.56 -13.40 -7.38
N ALA A 160 -12.69 -13.07 -6.10
CA ALA A 160 -13.41 -13.91 -5.15
C ALA A 160 -14.88 -14.11 -5.55
N GLY A 161 -15.52 -13.07 -6.11
CA GLY A 161 -16.87 -13.15 -6.69
C GLY A 161 -16.95 -14.09 -7.88
N ARG A 162 -15.97 -14.06 -8.79
CA ARG A 162 -15.87 -14.99 -9.92
C ARG A 162 -15.74 -16.43 -9.46
N GLN A 163 -14.85 -16.69 -8.51
CA GLN A 163 -14.55 -18.05 -8.04
C GLN A 163 -15.66 -18.66 -7.20
N HIS A 164 -16.38 -17.86 -6.40
CA HIS A 164 -17.31 -18.39 -5.40
C HIS A 164 -18.80 -18.07 -5.68
N TYR A 165 -19.08 -17.05 -6.50
CA TYR A 165 -20.42 -16.48 -6.66
C TYR A 165 -20.81 -16.22 -8.12
N ASN A 166 -20.17 -16.91 -9.08
CA ASN A 166 -20.43 -16.75 -10.52
C ASN A 166 -20.32 -15.30 -11.01
N ASP A 167 -19.38 -14.52 -10.45
CA ASP A 167 -19.13 -13.12 -10.79
C ASP A 167 -20.30 -12.18 -10.44
N ASP A 168 -21.17 -12.56 -9.49
CA ASP A 168 -22.27 -11.73 -9.02
C ASP A 168 -22.26 -11.59 -7.49
N LEU A 169 -21.82 -10.43 -7.01
CA LEU A 169 -21.84 -10.06 -5.60
C LEU A 169 -23.09 -9.28 -5.17
N LYS A 170 -24.07 -9.10 -6.07
CA LYS A 170 -25.32 -8.43 -5.73
C LYS A 170 -26.07 -9.22 -4.65
N GLY A 171 -26.48 -8.51 -3.60
CA GLY A 171 -27.16 -9.14 -2.45
C GLY A 171 -26.24 -9.96 -1.56
N ARG A 172 -24.92 -9.89 -1.78
CA ARG A 172 -23.88 -10.47 -0.91
C ARG A 172 -23.31 -9.41 0.01
N TRP A 173 -22.63 -9.83 1.06
CA TRP A 173 -21.89 -8.92 1.92
C TRP A 173 -20.57 -9.48 2.47
N VAL A 174 -19.61 -8.56 2.63
CA VAL A 174 -18.28 -8.82 3.18
C VAL A 174 -18.24 -8.43 4.66
N LEU A 175 -17.70 -9.30 5.50
CA LEU A 175 -17.33 -8.98 6.89
C LEU A 175 -15.83 -8.75 6.98
N THR A 176 -15.43 -7.61 7.54
CA THR A 176 -14.02 -7.29 7.77
C THR A 176 -13.83 -6.34 8.95
N ALA A 177 -12.57 -6.05 9.29
CA ALA A 177 -12.17 -5.08 10.28
C ALA A 177 -10.96 -4.24 9.84
N GLY A 178 -10.78 -3.10 10.52
CA GLY A 178 -9.74 -2.12 10.28
C GLY A 178 -10.13 -1.09 9.22
N LEU A 179 -10.38 0.14 9.67
CA LEU A 179 -10.65 1.31 8.83
C LEU A 179 -9.50 2.32 8.92
N GLY A 180 -8.24 1.84 8.98
CA GLY A 180 -7.03 2.66 8.85
C GLY A 180 -6.82 3.23 7.42
N GLY A 181 -5.67 3.84 7.14
CA GLY A 181 -5.44 4.47 5.83
C GLY A 181 -5.61 3.53 4.64
N MET A 182 -5.15 2.28 4.78
CA MET A 182 -5.34 1.20 3.78
C MET A 182 -6.65 0.44 4.03
N GLY A 183 -6.93 0.08 5.28
CA GLY A 183 -8.17 -0.59 5.74
C GLY A 183 -9.46 0.09 5.31
N GLY A 184 -9.45 1.43 5.27
CA GLY A 184 -10.54 2.27 4.85
C GLY A 184 -10.90 2.13 3.37
N ALA A 185 -10.10 1.43 2.56
CA ALA A 185 -10.43 1.14 1.17
C ALA A 185 -11.40 -0.05 1.01
N GLN A 186 -11.48 -0.94 2.00
CA GLN A 186 -12.32 -2.15 1.96
C GLN A 186 -13.81 -1.86 1.72
N PRO A 187 -14.45 -0.89 2.41
CA PRO A 187 -15.87 -0.65 2.27
C PRO A 187 -16.22 -0.17 0.86
N LEU A 188 -15.46 0.80 0.33
CA LEU A 188 -15.63 1.28 -1.03
C LEU A 188 -15.35 0.18 -2.06
N ALA A 189 -14.28 -0.59 -1.91
CA ALA A 189 -13.94 -1.69 -2.81
C ALA A 189 -15.06 -2.75 -2.87
N ALA A 190 -15.63 -3.14 -1.73
CA ALA A 190 -16.77 -4.05 -1.67
C ALA A 190 -17.99 -3.46 -2.39
N THR A 191 -18.29 -2.18 -2.15
CA THR A 191 -19.40 -1.48 -2.82
C THR A 191 -19.20 -1.40 -4.34
N LEU A 192 -17.99 -1.12 -4.81
CA LEU A 192 -17.66 -1.09 -6.25
C LEU A 192 -17.75 -2.48 -6.88
N ALA A 193 -17.42 -3.54 -6.13
CA ALA A 193 -17.59 -4.92 -6.56
C ALA A 193 -19.07 -5.39 -6.52
N GLY A 194 -19.99 -4.58 -5.98
CA GLY A 194 -21.43 -4.86 -5.92
C GLY A 194 -21.93 -5.47 -4.62
N ALA A 195 -21.06 -5.62 -3.61
CA ALA A 195 -21.41 -6.17 -2.30
C ALA A 195 -21.75 -5.08 -1.28
N CYS A 196 -22.59 -5.42 -0.29
CA CYS A 196 -22.58 -4.69 0.98
C CYS A 196 -21.32 -5.03 1.79
N SER A 197 -21.01 -4.23 2.82
CA SER A 197 -19.94 -4.60 3.76
C SER A 197 -20.23 -4.16 5.18
N LEU A 198 -19.81 -4.97 6.15
CA LEU A 198 -19.74 -4.61 7.56
C LEU A 198 -18.28 -4.53 7.98
N ASN A 199 -17.87 -3.34 8.43
CA ASN A 199 -16.48 -2.98 8.65
C ASN A 199 -16.30 -2.55 10.11
N ILE A 200 -15.66 -3.41 10.91
CA ILE A 200 -15.47 -3.18 12.34
C ILE A 200 -14.23 -2.30 12.56
N GLU A 201 -14.37 -1.22 13.32
CA GLU A 201 -13.29 -0.31 13.67
C GLU A 201 -13.38 0.09 15.13
N CYS A 202 -12.25 0.15 15.82
CA CYS A 202 -12.17 0.45 17.25
C CYS A 202 -12.02 1.94 17.57
N GLN A 203 -11.70 2.78 16.59
CA GLN A 203 -11.49 4.21 16.74
C GLN A 203 -12.54 5.02 15.96
N GLN A 204 -13.32 5.85 16.68
CA GLN A 204 -14.31 6.73 16.04
C GLN A 204 -13.67 7.70 15.04
N VAL A 205 -12.49 8.23 15.34
CA VAL A 205 -11.78 9.16 14.43
C VAL A 205 -11.45 8.52 13.08
N SER A 206 -11.19 7.22 13.03
CA SER A 206 -10.92 6.48 11.79
C SER A 206 -12.21 6.25 10.98
N ILE A 207 -13.34 6.01 11.65
CA ILE A 207 -14.66 5.95 11.01
C ILE A 207 -15.02 7.32 10.41
N ASP A 208 -14.88 8.39 11.20
CA ASP A 208 -15.19 9.76 10.79
C ASP A 208 -14.36 10.17 9.57
N PHE A 209 -13.06 9.84 9.55
CA PHE A 209 -12.20 10.10 8.40
C PHE A 209 -12.79 9.46 7.13
N ARG A 210 -13.29 8.23 7.22
CA ARG A 210 -13.72 7.42 6.06
C ARG A 210 -15.10 7.86 5.57
N LEU A 211 -15.96 8.31 6.47
CA LEU A 211 -17.20 8.99 6.12
C LEU A 211 -16.89 10.30 5.38
N ASN A 212 -15.97 11.12 5.93
CA ASN A 212 -15.58 12.40 5.33
C ASN A 212 -14.92 12.23 3.96
N SER A 213 -14.10 11.19 3.76
CA SER A 213 -13.46 10.90 2.48
C SER A 213 -14.35 10.13 1.49
N ARG A 214 -15.58 9.75 1.91
CA ARG A 214 -16.58 8.98 1.14
C ARG A 214 -16.16 7.54 0.81
N TYR A 215 -15.36 6.95 1.68
CA TYR A 215 -14.90 5.56 1.56
C TYR A 215 -15.79 4.56 2.32
N VAL A 216 -16.63 5.05 3.24
CA VAL A 216 -17.71 4.29 3.88
C VAL A 216 -19.00 5.11 3.82
N ASP A 217 -20.15 4.45 3.64
CA ASP A 217 -21.42 5.13 3.39
C ASP A 217 -22.14 5.54 4.69
N GLU A 218 -22.18 4.65 5.68
CA GLU A 218 -22.87 4.91 6.95
C GLU A 218 -22.23 4.19 8.15
N GLN A 219 -22.58 4.63 9.35
CA GLN A 219 -22.19 4.00 10.61
C GLN A 219 -23.43 3.46 11.34
N ALA A 220 -23.36 2.23 11.82
CA ALA A 220 -24.41 1.62 12.65
C ALA A 220 -24.24 2.01 14.13
N THR A 221 -25.35 2.03 14.89
CA THR A 221 -25.33 2.36 16.32
C THR A 221 -24.83 1.23 17.20
N ASP A 222 -25.08 0.00 16.79
CA ASP A 222 -24.68 -1.24 17.47
C ASP A 222 -24.72 -2.42 16.48
N LEU A 223 -24.39 -3.62 16.98
CA LEU A 223 -24.33 -4.83 16.16
C LEU A 223 -25.70 -5.24 15.59
N ASP A 224 -26.80 -5.01 16.33
CA ASP A 224 -28.14 -5.39 15.88
C ASP A 224 -28.62 -4.45 14.76
N ASP A 225 -28.38 -3.15 14.91
CA ASP A 225 -28.62 -2.14 13.87
C ASP A 225 -27.80 -2.45 12.60
N ALA A 226 -26.52 -2.79 12.76
CA ALA A 226 -25.64 -3.17 11.65
C ALA A 226 -26.19 -4.37 10.86
N LEU A 227 -26.60 -5.43 11.56
CA LEU A 227 -27.16 -6.63 10.93
C LEU A 227 -28.52 -6.37 10.29
N ALA A 228 -29.36 -5.54 10.89
CA ALA A 228 -30.64 -5.14 10.31
C ALA A 228 -30.46 -4.38 8.99
N ARG A 229 -29.47 -3.49 8.92
CA ARG A 229 -29.11 -2.75 7.70
C ARG A 229 -28.52 -3.65 6.63
N ILE A 230 -27.59 -4.53 6.98
CA ILE A 230 -27.03 -5.55 6.06
C ILE A 230 -28.16 -6.37 5.45
N ALA A 231 -29.06 -6.92 6.27
CA ALA A 231 -30.19 -7.73 5.80
C ALA A 231 -31.13 -6.93 4.88
N LYS A 232 -31.38 -5.66 5.19
CA LYS A 232 -32.19 -4.77 4.35
C LYS A 232 -31.55 -4.54 2.99
N TYR A 233 -30.29 -4.07 2.96
CA TYR A 233 -29.64 -3.66 1.71
C TYR A 233 -29.31 -4.83 0.80
N THR A 234 -28.90 -5.97 1.36
CA THR A 234 -28.69 -7.21 0.58
C THR A 234 -30.00 -7.69 -0.06
N LYS A 235 -31.13 -7.66 0.67
CA LYS A 235 -32.45 -8.00 0.12
C LYS A 235 -32.91 -7.03 -0.99
N GLU A 236 -32.57 -5.75 -0.87
CA GLU A 236 -32.84 -4.73 -1.90
C GLU A 236 -31.88 -4.83 -3.10
N GLY A 237 -30.85 -5.67 -3.03
CA GLY A 237 -29.82 -5.79 -4.06
C GLY A 237 -28.96 -4.52 -4.20
N LYS A 238 -28.82 -3.76 -3.10
CA LYS A 238 -27.94 -2.59 -3.01
C LYS A 238 -26.54 -3.00 -2.55
N ALA A 239 -25.57 -2.14 -2.82
CA ALA A 239 -24.21 -2.25 -2.34
C ALA A 239 -23.92 -1.06 -1.41
N ILE A 240 -24.06 -1.27 -0.10
CA ILE A 240 -23.88 -0.24 0.93
C ILE A 240 -22.88 -0.73 1.97
N SER A 241 -21.97 0.15 2.34
CA SER A 241 -20.93 -0.11 3.32
C SER A 241 -21.27 0.50 4.68
N ILE A 242 -21.13 -0.32 5.72
CA ILE A 242 -21.51 0.01 7.09
C ILE A 242 -20.27 -0.11 7.98
N ALA A 243 -19.92 0.97 8.67
CA ALA A 243 -18.96 0.97 9.77
C ALA A 243 -19.65 0.56 11.07
N LEU A 244 -18.96 -0.21 11.90
CA LEU A 244 -19.39 -0.55 13.26
C LEU A 244 -18.26 -0.26 14.24
N LEU A 245 -18.54 0.62 15.21
CA LEU A 245 -17.59 0.93 16.27
C LEU A 245 -17.50 -0.26 17.25
N GLY A 246 -16.32 -0.87 17.38
CA GLY A 246 -16.08 -1.95 18.33
C GLY A 246 -14.79 -2.72 18.06
N ASN A 247 -14.56 -3.80 18.83
CA ASN A 247 -13.38 -4.63 18.69
C ASN A 247 -13.68 -5.90 17.86
N ALA A 248 -12.88 -6.13 16.82
CA ALA A 248 -13.01 -7.30 15.95
C ALA A 248 -12.84 -8.63 16.71
N ALA A 249 -11.94 -8.67 17.71
CA ALA A 249 -11.73 -9.85 18.56
C ALA A 249 -12.93 -10.18 19.47
N GLU A 250 -13.92 -9.30 19.56
CA GLU A 250 -15.17 -9.49 20.32
C GLU A 250 -16.35 -9.73 19.38
N ILE A 251 -16.46 -8.93 18.32
CA ILE A 251 -17.59 -8.93 17.40
C ILE A 251 -17.57 -10.15 16.48
N LEU A 252 -16.43 -10.56 15.91
CA LEU A 252 -16.40 -11.74 15.03
C LEU A 252 -16.80 -13.02 15.79
N PRO A 253 -16.27 -13.31 16.98
CA PRO A 253 -16.75 -14.44 17.79
C PRO A 253 -18.25 -14.35 18.13
N GLU A 254 -18.77 -13.14 18.37
CA GLU A 254 -20.20 -12.96 18.62
C GLU A 254 -21.05 -13.26 17.39
N LEU A 255 -20.63 -12.83 16.20
CA LEU A 255 -21.29 -13.15 14.94
C LEU A 255 -21.31 -14.67 14.67
N VAL A 256 -20.20 -15.36 14.95
CA VAL A 256 -20.12 -16.83 14.89
C VAL A 256 -21.13 -17.47 15.84
N LYS A 257 -21.19 -17.04 17.11
CA LYS A 257 -22.15 -17.57 18.11
C LYS A 257 -23.60 -17.39 17.69
N ARG A 258 -23.92 -16.27 17.04
CA ARG A 258 -25.27 -15.98 16.52
C ARG A 258 -25.61 -16.74 15.24
N GLY A 259 -24.66 -17.47 14.65
CA GLY A 259 -24.84 -18.18 13.38
C GLY A 259 -25.04 -17.23 12.19
N VAL A 260 -24.54 -15.99 12.29
CA VAL A 260 -24.55 -15.04 11.17
C VAL A 260 -23.62 -15.56 10.08
N ARG A 261 -24.02 -15.44 8.82
CA ARG A 261 -23.27 -15.95 7.68
C ARG A 261 -22.98 -14.84 6.68
N PRO A 262 -21.82 -14.15 6.78
CA PRO A 262 -21.31 -13.33 5.69
C PRO A 262 -21.03 -14.19 4.45
N ASP A 263 -20.93 -13.53 3.30
CA ASP A 263 -20.54 -14.18 2.05
C ASP A 263 -19.02 -14.13 1.86
N MET A 264 -18.30 -13.21 2.49
CA MET A 264 -16.83 -13.25 2.57
C MET A 264 -16.35 -12.76 3.92
N VAL A 265 -15.24 -13.31 4.40
CA VAL A 265 -14.56 -12.85 5.63
C VAL A 265 -13.10 -12.57 5.35
N THR A 266 -12.65 -11.40 5.82
CA THR A 266 -11.24 -11.00 5.75
C THR A 266 -10.91 -10.06 6.91
N ASP A 267 -9.66 -9.60 7.00
CA ASP A 267 -9.21 -8.64 8.02
C ASP A 267 -8.09 -7.73 7.50
N GLN A 268 -8.15 -6.45 7.88
CA GLN A 268 -7.10 -5.47 7.59
C GLN A 268 -6.78 -4.57 8.80
N THR A 269 -6.96 -5.08 10.02
CA THR A 269 -6.36 -4.46 11.21
C THR A 269 -4.83 -4.38 11.05
N SER A 270 -4.14 -3.53 11.81
CA SER A 270 -2.67 -3.45 11.75
C SER A 270 -2.02 -4.55 12.61
N ALA A 271 -2.40 -5.81 12.37
CA ALA A 271 -1.91 -6.98 13.11
C ALA A 271 -0.39 -7.18 12.98
N HIS A 272 0.22 -6.60 11.95
CA HIS A 272 1.66 -6.65 11.68
C HIS A 272 2.52 -5.96 12.73
N ASP A 273 1.95 -5.11 13.57
CA ASP A 273 2.61 -4.44 14.70
C ASP A 273 1.76 -4.62 15.97
N PRO A 274 1.97 -5.72 16.72
CA PRO A 274 1.19 -6.01 17.92
C PRO A 274 1.33 -4.96 19.04
N LEU A 275 2.38 -4.13 19.01
CA LEU A 275 2.57 -3.07 20.00
C LEU A 275 1.78 -1.81 19.65
N ASN A 276 1.57 -1.53 18.36
CA ASN A 276 0.97 -0.26 17.92
C ASN A 276 -0.29 -0.36 17.07
N GLY A 277 -0.64 -1.52 16.54
CA GLY A 277 -1.64 -1.67 15.48
C GLY A 277 -2.88 -2.50 15.81
N TYR A 278 -2.93 -3.21 16.93
CA TYR A 278 -4.07 -4.07 17.27
C TYR A 278 -4.55 -3.87 18.71
N LEU A 279 -5.80 -3.45 18.86
CA LEU A 279 -6.41 -3.21 20.18
C LEU A 279 -6.78 -4.54 20.87
N PRO A 280 -6.21 -4.85 22.06
CA PRO A 280 -6.64 -6.02 22.82
C PRO A 280 -8.12 -5.96 23.21
N ALA A 281 -8.79 -7.12 23.25
CA ALA A 281 -10.18 -7.20 23.68
C ALA A 281 -10.38 -6.64 25.11
N GLY A 282 -11.48 -5.94 25.35
CA GLY A 282 -11.82 -5.29 26.62
C GLY A 282 -11.06 -3.99 26.92
N TRP A 283 -10.14 -3.54 26.06
CA TRP A 283 -9.35 -2.32 26.28
C TRP A 283 -9.91 -1.14 25.48
N THR A 284 -9.67 0.08 25.96
CA THR A 284 -9.87 1.29 25.14
C THR A 284 -8.59 1.66 24.39
N TRP A 285 -8.73 2.49 23.34
CA TRP A 285 -7.56 2.95 22.58
C TRP A 285 -6.59 3.77 23.45
N GLU A 286 -7.12 4.62 24.33
CA GLU A 286 -6.32 5.45 25.25
C GLU A 286 -5.53 4.58 26.23
N GLU A 287 -6.17 3.55 26.81
CA GLU A 287 -5.49 2.58 27.67
C GLU A 287 -4.38 1.87 26.90
N TYR A 288 -4.68 1.37 25.70
CA TYR A 288 -3.73 0.68 24.85
C TYR A 288 -2.49 1.54 24.53
N ARG A 289 -2.68 2.81 24.16
CA ARG A 289 -1.57 3.73 23.86
C ARG A 289 -0.78 4.12 25.12
N ALA A 290 -1.42 4.23 26.28
CA ALA A 290 -0.74 4.51 27.54
C ALA A 290 0.12 3.32 27.98
N ARG A 291 -0.45 2.11 27.98
CA ARG A 291 0.23 0.89 28.42
C ARG A 291 1.35 0.46 27.48
N ALA A 292 1.27 0.77 26.19
CA ALA A 292 2.35 0.50 25.24
C ALA A 292 3.67 1.21 25.63
N LYS A 293 3.60 2.30 26.41
CA LYS A 293 4.78 3.04 26.89
C LYS A 293 5.39 2.45 28.15
N THR A 294 4.58 1.85 29.02
CA THR A 294 5.01 1.37 30.35
C THR A 294 5.22 -0.13 30.40
N GLU A 295 4.43 -0.90 29.65
CA GLU A 295 4.35 -2.37 29.68
C GLU A 295 4.35 -2.99 28.26
N PRO A 296 5.28 -2.62 27.35
CA PRO A 296 5.20 -2.99 25.94
C PRO A 296 5.09 -4.51 25.69
N ALA A 297 5.82 -5.33 26.46
CA ALA A 297 5.76 -6.78 26.34
C ALA A 297 4.37 -7.35 26.73
N ALA A 298 3.73 -6.79 27.76
CA ALA A 298 2.39 -7.21 28.17
C ALA A 298 1.34 -6.81 27.13
N VAL A 299 1.49 -5.62 26.53
CA VAL A 299 0.63 -5.14 25.45
C VAL A 299 0.73 -6.05 24.22
N VAL A 300 1.95 -6.36 23.77
CA VAL A 300 2.18 -7.29 22.65
C VAL A 300 1.51 -8.64 22.92
N LYS A 301 1.69 -9.19 24.13
CA LYS A 301 1.06 -10.46 24.49
C LYS A 301 -0.47 -10.39 24.44
N ALA A 302 -1.07 -9.35 25.02
CA ALA A 302 -2.52 -9.17 25.03
C ALA A 302 -3.10 -8.97 23.62
N ALA A 303 -2.41 -8.23 22.77
CA ALA A 303 -2.79 -8.02 21.37
C ALA A 303 -2.77 -9.35 20.61
N LYS A 304 -1.67 -10.11 20.69
CA LYS A 304 -1.56 -11.42 20.02
C LYS A 304 -2.59 -12.43 20.52
N GLN A 305 -2.86 -12.47 21.83
CA GLN A 305 -3.94 -13.30 22.38
C GLN A 305 -5.31 -12.95 21.80
N SER A 306 -5.58 -11.65 21.57
CA SER A 306 -6.82 -11.19 20.95
C SER A 306 -6.87 -11.51 19.45
N MET A 307 -5.74 -11.41 18.73
CA MET A 307 -5.63 -11.87 17.33
C MET A 307 -5.90 -13.37 17.21
N ALA A 308 -5.42 -14.20 18.16
CA ALA A 308 -5.71 -15.63 18.17
C ALA A 308 -7.21 -15.92 18.30
N VAL A 309 -7.94 -15.16 19.12
CA VAL A 309 -9.40 -15.26 19.24
C VAL A 309 -10.10 -14.83 17.94
N HIS A 310 -9.64 -13.72 17.34
CA HIS A 310 -10.13 -13.23 16.05
C HIS A 310 -9.97 -14.29 14.95
N VAL A 311 -8.77 -14.84 14.77
CA VAL A 311 -8.47 -15.85 13.75
C VAL A 311 -9.28 -17.14 13.98
N LYS A 312 -9.50 -17.55 15.23
CA LYS A 312 -10.42 -18.67 15.52
C LYS A 312 -11.83 -18.41 14.98
N ALA A 313 -12.34 -17.18 15.10
CA ALA A 313 -13.65 -16.85 14.52
C ALA A 313 -13.64 -16.89 12.98
N MET A 314 -12.57 -16.40 12.33
CA MET A 314 -12.40 -16.53 10.88
C MET A 314 -12.38 -18.01 10.44
N LEU A 315 -11.67 -18.87 11.18
CA LEU A 315 -11.65 -20.32 10.92
C LEU A 315 -13.03 -20.97 11.09
N GLU A 316 -13.84 -20.52 12.06
CA GLU A 316 -15.21 -21.02 12.20
C GLU A 316 -16.10 -20.58 11.02
N PHE A 317 -15.96 -19.35 10.51
CA PHE A 317 -16.65 -18.95 9.27
C PHE A 317 -16.19 -19.78 8.07
N GLN A 318 -14.89 -20.07 7.95
CA GLN A 318 -14.37 -20.95 6.91
C GLN A 318 -14.97 -22.35 7.00
N LYS A 319 -15.07 -22.95 8.20
CA LYS A 319 -15.72 -24.26 8.42
C LYS A 319 -17.20 -24.24 8.05
N MET A 320 -17.86 -23.09 8.15
CA MET A 320 -19.23 -22.91 7.65
C MET A 320 -19.29 -22.92 6.12
N GLY A 321 -18.17 -22.89 5.41
CA GLY A 321 -18.10 -22.83 3.94
C GLY A 321 -18.06 -21.40 3.39
N ILE A 322 -17.69 -20.43 4.22
CA ILE A 322 -17.60 -19.02 3.81
C ILE A 322 -16.19 -18.75 3.27
N PRO A 323 -16.04 -18.21 2.04
CA PRO A 323 -14.76 -17.74 1.54
C PRO A 323 -14.08 -16.82 2.55
N THR A 324 -12.96 -17.29 3.08
CA THR A 324 -12.20 -16.62 4.14
C THR A 324 -10.76 -16.51 3.66
N PHE A 325 -10.16 -15.34 3.82
CA PHE A 325 -8.80 -15.09 3.37
C PHE A 325 -8.10 -14.03 4.22
N ASP A 326 -6.77 -14.09 4.24
CA ASP A 326 -5.90 -13.09 4.85
C ASP A 326 -5.60 -11.97 3.85
N TYR A 327 -5.71 -10.72 4.30
CA TYR A 327 -5.48 -9.54 3.48
C TYR A 327 -4.15 -8.85 3.76
N GLY A 328 -3.14 -9.63 4.12
CA GLY A 328 -1.75 -9.22 4.06
C GLY A 328 -1.26 -8.39 5.24
N ASN A 329 -1.85 -8.60 6.42
CA ASN A 329 -1.47 -7.96 7.68
C ASN A 329 -0.78 -8.92 8.68
N ASN A 330 -0.52 -10.17 8.27
CA ASN A 330 0.18 -11.19 9.06
C ASN A 330 -0.60 -11.70 10.29
N ILE A 331 -1.92 -11.52 10.36
CA ILE A 331 -2.73 -11.93 11.52
C ILE A 331 -2.68 -13.44 11.76
N ARG A 332 -2.62 -14.26 10.69
CA ARG A 332 -2.47 -15.72 10.79
C ARG A 332 -1.20 -16.13 11.54
N GLN A 333 -0.08 -15.49 11.23
CA GLN A 333 1.20 -15.73 11.89
C GLN A 333 1.13 -15.38 13.38
N MET A 334 0.57 -14.21 13.71
CA MET A 334 0.42 -13.78 15.10
C MET A 334 -0.45 -14.75 15.91
N ALA A 335 -1.51 -15.29 15.30
CA ALA A 335 -2.36 -16.32 15.91
C ALA A 335 -1.65 -17.67 16.03
N GLN A 336 -0.87 -18.09 15.04
CA GLN A 336 -0.08 -19.33 15.09
C GLN A 336 0.93 -19.29 16.25
N GLU A 337 1.61 -18.15 16.44
CA GLU A 337 2.54 -17.95 17.56
C GLU A 337 1.86 -17.99 18.93
N GLU A 338 0.54 -17.86 19.00
CA GLU A 338 -0.30 -18.01 20.20
C GLU A 338 -1.01 -19.36 20.27
N GLY A 339 -0.60 -20.34 19.46
CA GLY A 339 -1.06 -21.72 19.53
C GLY A 339 -2.30 -22.04 18.69
N VAL A 340 -2.68 -21.19 17.73
CA VAL A 340 -3.68 -21.56 16.71
C VAL A 340 -2.98 -22.36 15.62
N GLU A 341 -2.83 -23.67 15.84
CA GLU A 341 -2.04 -24.56 14.97
C GLU A 341 -2.49 -24.53 13.50
N ASN A 342 -3.79 -24.34 13.29
CA ASN A 342 -4.43 -24.34 11.98
C ASN A 342 -4.75 -22.92 11.46
N ALA A 343 -4.02 -21.89 11.93
CA ALA A 343 -4.22 -20.50 11.53
C ALA A 343 -4.06 -20.25 10.02
N PHE A 344 -3.31 -21.09 9.32
CA PHE A 344 -3.06 -20.99 7.88
C PHE A 344 -4.02 -21.85 7.03
N ASP A 345 -5.09 -22.42 7.63
CA ASP A 345 -6.09 -23.18 6.87
C ASP A 345 -6.82 -22.31 5.83
N PHE A 346 -6.88 -20.99 6.02
CA PHE A 346 -7.34 -20.04 4.99
C PHE A 346 -6.15 -19.33 4.31
N PRO A 347 -6.22 -19.13 2.98
CA PRO A 347 -5.11 -18.62 2.19
C PRO A 347 -4.93 -17.11 2.31
N GLY A 348 -3.76 -16.62 1.93
CA GLY A 348 -3.57 -15.20 1.60
C GLY A 348 -4.28 -14.84 0.29
N PHE A 349 -4.70 -13.58 0.18
CA PHE A 349 -5.40 -13.09 -1.02
C PHE A 349 -4.57 -13.18 -2.31
N VAL A 350 -3.23 -13.14 -2.22
CA VAL A 350 -2.38 -13.19 -3.42
C VAL A 350 -2.36 -14.57 -4.07
N PRO A 351 -2.00 -15.67 -3.38
CA PRO A 351 -2.11 -16.99 -3.97
C PRO A 351 -3.55 -17.34 -4.39
N ALA A 352 -4.56 -16.85 -3.67
CA ALA A 352 -5.96 -17.14 -3.97
C ALA A 352 -6.50 -16.40 -5.21
N TYR A 353 -6.15 -15.12 -5.37
CA TYR A 353 -6.86 -14.24 -6.32
C TYR A 353 -5.93 -13.38 -7.21
N ILE A 354 -4.85 -12.82 -6.66
CA ILE A 354 -4.09 -11.76 -7.36
C ILE A 354 -2.93 -12.28 -8.20
N ARG A 355 -2.34 -13.43 -7.89
CA ARG A 355 -1.12 -13.92 -8.57
C ARG A 355 -1.23 -14.01 -10.11
N PRO A 356 -2.37 -14.39 -10.72
CA PRO A 356 -2.49 -14.36 -12.18
C PRO A 356 -2.23 -12.98 -12.80
N LEU A 357 -2.61 -11.89 -12.11
CA LEU A 357 -2.31 -10.52 -12.53
C LEU A 357 -0.79 -10.26 -12.46
N PHE A 358 -0.14 -10.66 -11.37
CA PHE A 358 1.32 -10.52 -11.22
C PHE A 358 2.11 -11.29 -12.29
N CYS A 359 1.61 -12.44 -12.73
CA CYS A 359 2.25 -13.20 -13.82
C CYS A 359 2.35 -12.40 -15.13
N ARG A 360 1.51 -11.37 -15.33
CA ARG A 360 1.56 -10.46 -16.48
C ARG A 360 2.15 -9.08 -16.17
N GLY A 361 2.78 -8.94 -15.00
CA GLY A 361 3.32 -7.68 -14.50
C GLY A 361 2.26 -6.65 -14.12
N ILE A 362 0.98 -7.05 -14.03
CA ILE A 362 -0.13 -6.17 -13.64
C ILE A 362 -0.07 -5.97 -12.13
N GLY A 363 -0.12 -4.73 -11.67
CA GLY A 363 -0.05 -4.39 -10.24
C GLY A 363 -0.40 -2.93 -10.00
N PRO A 364 -0.21 -2.40 -8.78
CA PRO A 364 -0.76 -1.10 -8.34
C PRO A 364 0.01 0.12 -8.89
N PHE A 365 0.09 0.20 -10.21
CA PHE A 365 0.59 1.34 -10.96
C PHE A 365 -0.26 2.58 -10.70
N ARG A 366 0.40 3.70 -10.42
CA ARG A 366 -0.25 4.94 -10.03
C ARG A 366 0.49 6.16 -10.53
N TRP A 367 -0.21 7.28 -10.60
CA TRP A 367 0.40 8.58 -10.85
C TRP A 367 -0.26 9.70 -10.04
N ALA A 368 0.47 10.80 -9.85
CA ALA A 368 -0.04 11.99 -9.19
C ALA A 368 0.34 13.26 -9.98
N ALA A 369 -0.59 14.20 -10.06
CA ALA A 369 -0.43 15.47 -10.75
C ALA A 369 0.24 16.50 -9.83
N LEU A 370 1.51 16.84 -10.08
CA LEU A 370 2.24 17.79 -9.22
C LEU A 370 1.66 19.21 -9.29
N SER A 371 0.88 19.52 -10.33
CA SER A 371 0.12 20.76 -10.44
C SER A 371 -0.85 20.97 -9.27
N GLY A 372 -1.38 19.88 -8.69
CA GLY A 372 -2.53 19.93 -7.79
C GLY A 372 -3.86 20.07 -8.50
N ASN A 373 -3.89 20.07 -9.83
CA ASN A 373 -5.11 20.27 -10.62
C ASN A 373 -5.80 18.91 -10.91
N ALA A 374 -7.05 18.78 -10.48
CA ALA A 374 -7.85 17.58 -10.72
C ALA A 374 -8.04 17.27 -12.22
N GLU A 375 -8.11 18.30 -13.05
CA GLU A 375 -8.28 18.14 -14.51
C GLU A 375 -7.12 17.41 -15.16
N ASP A 376 -5.91 17.49 -14.61
CA ASP A 376 -4.77 16.73 -15.13
C ASP A 376 -5.01 15.22 -14.97
N ILE A 377 -5.62 14.79 -13.86
CA ILE A 377 -5.99 13.39 -13.67
C ILE A 377 -7.12 12.98 -14.63
N TYR A 378 -8.16 13.80 -14.80
CA TYR A 378 -9.24 13.47 -15.72
C TYR A 378 -8.78 13.37 -17.18
N LYS A 379 -7.81 14.21 -17.59
CA LYS A 379 -7.16 14.09 -18.91
C LYS A 379 -6.37 12.80 -19.02
N THR A 380 -5.61 12.42 -17.99
CA THR A 380 -4.92 11.12 -17.99
C THR A 380 -5.90 9.94 -18.02
N ASP A 381 -7.02 10.00 -17.30
CA ASP A 381 -8.06 8.96 -17.33
C ASP A 381 -8.61 8.79 -18.76
N ALA A 382 -8.90 9.91 -19.46
CA ALA A 382 -9.32 9.89 -20.86
C ALA A 382 -8.24 9.33 -21.79
N LYS A 383 -6.97 9.72 -21.59
CA LYS A 383 -5.85 9.20 -22.38
C LYS A 383 -5.66 7.70 -22.19
N VAL A 384 -5.85 7.17 -20.98
CA VAL A 384 -5.77 5.73 -20.73
C VAL A 384 -6.84 5.00 -21.55
N LYS A 385 -8.09 5.49 -21.55
CA LYS A 385 -9.17 4.90 -22.36
C LYS A 385 -8.88 4.94 -23.87
N GLU A 386 -8.29 6.04 -24.35
CA GLU A 386 -7.86 6.17 -25.75
C GLU A 386 -6.79 5.13 -26.12
N LEU A 387 -5.80 4.92 -25.24
CA LEU A 387 -4.68 4.02 -25.50
C LEU A 387 -5.01 2.54 -25.28
N ILE A 388 -6.07 2.24 -24.53
CA ILE A 388 -6.51 0.89 -24.19
C ILE A 388 -8.02 0.79 -24.49
N PRO A 389 -8.45 0.90 -25.76
CA PRO A 389 -9.86 1.07 -26.10
C PRO A 389 -10.72 -0.18 -25.86
N ASP A 390 -10.10 -1.36 -25.85
CA ASP A 390 -10.80 -2.65 -25.85
C ASP A 390 -10.89 -3.32 -24.46
N ASP A 391 -10.53 -2.62 -23.38
CA ASP A 391 -10.60 -3.12 -22.01
C ASP A 391 -11.77 -2.49 -21.23
N ALA A 392 -12.94 -3.11 -21.34
CA ALA A 392 -14.16 -2.64 -20.70
C ALA A 392 -14.07 -2.63 -19.16
N HIS A 393 -13.33 -3.58 -18.57
CA HIS A 393 -13.14 -3.66 -17.11
C HIS A 393 -12.32 -2.46 -16.62
N LEU A 394 -11.23 -2.15 -17.31
CA LEU A 394 -10.41 -0.98 -17.02
C LEU A 394 -11.19 0.34 -17.21
N HIS A 395 -12.02 0.44 -18.25
CA HIS A 395 -12.83 1.64 -18.46
C HIS A 395 -13.85 1.84 -17.35
N ASN A 396 -14.52 0.76 -16.94
CA ASN A 396 -15.45 0.77 -15.81
C ASN A 396 -14.73 1.14 -14.51
N TRP A 397 -13.52 0.62 -14.27
CA TRP A 397 -12.67 1.04 -13.16
C TRP A 397 -12.46 2.55 -13.15
N LEU A 398 -12.07 3.15 -14.29
CA LEU A 398 -11.82 4.59 -14.38
C LEU A 398 -13.09 5.43 -14.17
N ASP A 399 -14.23 4.97 -14.68
CA ASP A 399 -15.52 5.65 -14.47
C ASP A 399 -15.91 5.63 -12.99
N MET A 400 -15.87 4.46 -12.36
CA MET A 400 -16.13 4.32 -10.93
C MET A 400 -15.14 5.13 -10.08
N ALA A 401 -13.87 5.12 -10.43
CA ALA A 401 -12.83 5.87 -9.75
C ALA A 401 -13.03 7.39 -9.87
N ARG A 402 -13.63 7.88 -10.97
CA ARG A 402 -14.01 9.29 -11.11
C ARG A 402 -15.25 9.64 -10.31
N GLU A 403 -16.25 8.78 -10.29
CA GLU A 403 -17.54 9.05 -9.63
C GLU A 403 -17.48 8.89 -8.11
N ARG A 404 -16.69 7.93 -7.62
CA ARG A 404 -16.73 7.50 -6.22
C ARG A 404 -15.50 7.86 -5.41
N ILE A 405 -14.33 8.06 -6.03
CA ILE A 405 -13.10 8.35 -5.28
C ILE A 405 -12.86 9.85 -5.22
N SER A 406 -12.89 10.40 -4.00
CA SER A 406 -12.41 11.75 -3.71
C SER A 406 -10.89 11.78 -3.75
N PHE A 407 -10.29 12.80 -4.38
CA PHE A 407 -8.86 13.03 -4.24
C PHE A 407 -8.50 13.42 -2.79
N GLN A 408 -7.30 13.04 -2.37
CA GLN A 408 -6.71 13.36 -1.07
C GLN A 408 -5.34 14.00 -1.34
N GLY A 409 -5.13 15.27 -0.95
CA GLY A 409 -3.88 15.97 -1.24
C GLY A 409 -3.70 16.29 -2.73
N LEU A 410 -2.57 15.89 -3.33
CA LEU A 410 -2.37 15.98 -4.78
C LEU A 410 -3.32 15.01 -5.50
N PRO A 411 -4.08 15.46 -6.52
CA PRO A 411 -4.87 14.56 -7.35
C PRO A 411 -4.00 13.44 -7.91
N ALA A 412 -4.46 12.21 -7.71
CA ALA A 412 -3.74 11.01 -8.06
C ALA A 412 -4.71 9.93 -8.54
N ARG A 413 -4.19 8.96 -9.28
CA ARG A 413 -4.97 7.83 -9.79
C ARG A 413 -4.21 6.53 -9.58
N ILE A 414 -4.92 5.51 -9.13
CA ILE A 414 -4.51 4.11 -9.21
C ILE A 414 -5.13 3.50 -10.47
N CYS A 415 -4.35 2.76 -11.25
CA CYS A 415 -4.83 2.01 -12.41
C CYS A 415 -3.92 0.81 -12.67
N TRP A 416 -4.40 -0.39 -12.37
CA TRP A 416 -3.62 -1.61 -12.50
C TRP A 416 -3.40 -1.96 -13.98
N VAL A 417 -2.15 -1.87 -14.41
CA VAL A 417 -1.71 -2.19 -15.78
C VAL A 417 -0.40 -2.97 -15.76
N GLY A 418 -0.20 -3.79 -16.78
CA GLY A 418 0.89 -4.76 -16.87
C GLY A 418 2.10 -4.31 -17.67
N LEU A 419 2.99 -5.28 -17.90
CA LEU A 419 4.14 -5.15 -18.80
C LEU A 419 3.68 -4.67 -20.19
N GLY A 420 4.42 -3.73 -20.77
CA GLY A 420 4.08 -3.06 -22.03
C GLY A 420 3.21 -1.83 -21.83
N LEU A 421 2.03 -1.98 -21.18
CA LEU A 421 1.09 -0.89 -20.99
C LEU A 421 1.63 0.22 -20.07
N ARG A 422 2.38 -0.11 -19.01
CA ARG A 422 3.01 0.90 -18.14
C ARG A 422 3.89 1.88 -18.93
N ALA A 423 4.77 1.36 -19.79
CA ALA A 423 5.63 2.19 -20.64
C ALA A 423 4.83 3.01 -21.66
N LYS A 424 3.82 2.40 -22.29
CA LYS A 424 2.91 3.09 -23.23
C LYS A 424 2.23 4.30 -22.58
N LEU A 425 1.68 4.12 -21.38
CA LEU A 425 1.03 5.20 -20.63
C LEU A 425 2.03 6.27 -20.19
N GLY A 426 3.18 5.88 -19.61
CA GLY A 426 4.17 6.84 -19.15
C GLY A 426 4.72 7.73 -20.26
N LEU A 427 4.98 7.16 -21.44
CA LEU A 427 5.42 7.93 -22.60
C LEU A 427 4.34 8.90 -23.09
N ALA A 428 3.07 8.46 -23.13
CA ALA A 428 1.97 9.33 -23.50
C ALA A 428 1.76 10.47 -22.51
N PHE A 429 1.84 10.19 -21.21
CA PHE A 429 1.73 11.23 -20.20
C PHE A 429 2.89 12.23 -20.27
N ASN A 430 4.12 11.77 -20.54
CA ASN A 430 5.25 12.66 -20.78
C ASN A 430 5.01 13.57 -22.00
N GLU A 431 4.44 13.04 -23.08
CA GLU A 431 4.04 13.86 -24.23
C GLU A 431 2.95 14.89 -23.86
N MET A 432 1.96 14.50 -23.04
CA MET A 432 0.92 15.44 -22.60
C MET A 432 1.48 16.57 -21.71
N VAL A 433 2.54 16.31 -20.93
CA VAL A 433 3.27 17.36 -20.19
C VAL A 433 4.01 18.27 -21.17
N ARG A 434 4.70 17.69 -22.17
CA ARG A 434 5.45 18.43 -23.19
C ARG A 434 4.57 19.36 -24.02
N SER A 435 3.39 18.88 -24.42
CA SER A 435 2.43 19.63 -25.24
C SER A 435 1.67 20.70 -24.44
N GLY A 436 1.74 20.66 -23.11
CA GLY A 436 0.97 21.52 -22.22
C GLY A 436 -0.49 21.08 -22.03
N GLU A 437 -0.87 19.90 -22.53
CA GLU A 437 -2.17 19.30 -22.23
C GLU A 437 -2.31 19.05 -20.73
N LEU A 438 -1.26 18.54 -20.08
CA LEU A 438 -1.14 18.51 -18.62
C LEU A 438 -0.45 19.78 -18.13
N SER A 439 -0.97 20.35 -17.05
CA SER A 439 -0.57 21.69 -16.60
C SER A 439 0.76 21.75 -15.87
N ALA A 440 1.29 20.62 -15.41
CA ALA A 440 2.62 20.47 -14.82
C ALA A 440 3.08 19.00 -14.97
N PRO A 441 4.36 18.69 -14.66
CA PRO A 441 4.84 17.31 -14.59
C PRO A 441 4.02 16.41 -13.66
N ILE A 442 4.01 15.13 -13.99
CA ILE A 442 3.40 14.10 -13.16
C ILE A 442 4.46 13.15 -12.61
N VAL A 443 4.19 12.56 -11.44
CA VAL A 443 4.96 11.44 -10.93
C VAL A 443 4.25 10.14 -11.27
N ILE A 444 5.00 9.13 -11.70
CA ILE A 444 4.53 7.77 -11.90
C ILE A 444 5.25 6.87 -10.92
N GLY A 445 4.51 6.07 -10.17
CA GLY A 445 5.08 5.09 -9.25
C GLY A 445 4.12 3.95 -9.00
N ARG A 446 4.29 3.29 -7.86
CA ARG A 446 3.48 2.14 -7.43
C ARG A 446 3.62 1.91 -5.93
N ASP A 447 2.81 1.00 -5.40
CA ASP A 447 3.13 0.35 -4.14
C ASP A 447 4.42 -0.49 -4.26
N HIS A 448 5.00 -0.89 -3.13
CA HIS A 448 6.05 -1.91 -3.11
C HIS A 448 5.48 -3.32 -3.24
N LEU A 449 4.17 -3.49 -2.99
CA LEU A 449 3.41 -4.65 -3.45
C LEU A 449 3.30 -4.56 -4.97
N ASP A 450 4.09 -5.34 -5.69
CA ASP A 450 4.00 -5.51 -7.14
C ASP A 450 4.71 -6.80 -7.55
N SER A 451 4.41 -7.28 -8.74
CA SER A 451 4.85 -8.57 -9.30
C SER A 451 6.34 -8.90 -9.11
N GLY A 452 7.24 -7.92 -9.20
CA GLY A 452 8.70 -8.14 -9.15
C GLY A 452 9.41 -7.53 -7.95
N SER A 453 8.68 -6.84 -7.07
CA SER A 453 9.28 -5.92 -6.11
C SER A 453 9.15 -6.33 -4.66
N VAL A 454 8.73 -7.56 -4.37
CA VAL A 454 8.52 -8.02 -2.99
C VAL A 454 8.78 -9.52 -2.83
N ALA A 455 9.41 -9.87 -1.72
CA ALA A 455 9.42 -11.21 -1.13
C ALA A 455 8.75 -11.14 0.23
N SER A 456 7.68 -11.92 0.42
CA SER A 456 6.80 -11.88 1.59
C SER A 456 6.02 -13.21 1.68
N PRO A 457 6.56 -14.22 2.38
CA PRO A 457 6.00 -15.59 2.42
C PRO A 457 4.60 -15.70 3.02
N ASN A 458 4.15 -14.71 3.78
CA ASN A 458 2.80 -14.68 4.37
C ASN A 458 1.84 -13.76 3.59
N ARG A 459 2.23 -13.30 2.39
CA ARG A 459 1.43 -12.42 1.55
C ARG A 459 1.72 -12.61 0.05
N GLU A 460 2.53 -11.76 -0.58
CA GLU A 460 2.66 -11.74 -2.04
C GLU A 460 3.30 -13.00 -2.63
N THR A 461 4.25 -13.58 -1.90
CA THR A 461 5.00 -14.76 -2.34
C THR A 461 4.63 -16.00 -1.56
N GLU A 462 3.48 -15.99 -0.89
CA GLU A 462 2.95 -17.16 -0.17
C GLU A 462 2.61 -18.30 -1.13
N SER A 463 3.12 -19.50 -0.89
CA SER A 463 2.86 -20.69 -1.71
C SER A 463 3.25 -20.47 -3.18
N MET A 464 4.51 -20.09 -3.44
CA MET A 464 5.03 -20.10 -4.81
C MET A 464 5.04 -21.53 -5.35
N GLN A 465 4.77 -21.71 -6.65
CA GLN A 465 4.63 -23.03 -7.27
C GLN A 465 5.90 -23.91 -7.12
N ASP A 466 7.07 -23.28 -7.05
CA ASP A 466 8.37 -23.92 -6.88
C ASP A 466 8.89 -23.89 -5.42
N GLY A 467 8.12 -23.32 -4.49
CA GLY A 467 8.52 -23.15 -3.08
C GLY A 467 9.51 -22.02 -2.82
N SER A 468 9.71 -21.10 -3.77
CA SER A 468 10.65 -19.96 -3.66
C SER A 468 10.15 -18.79 -2.80
N ASP A 469 9.18 -19.02 -1.92
CA ASP A 469 8.46 -18.01 -1.14
C ASP A 469 9.37 -16.98 -0.47
N ALA A 470 10.47 -17.45 0.15
CA ALA A 470 11.39 -16.65 0.96
C ALA A 470 12.60 -16.09 0.18
N VAL A 471 12.71 -16.34 -1.13
CA VAL A 471 13.84 -15.84 -1.93
C VAL A 471 13.70 -14.33 -2.11
N SER A 472 14.55 -13.57 -1.41
CA SER A 472 14.50 -12.11 -1.41
C SER A 472 15.47 -11.44 -2.39
N ASP A 473 16.17 -12.19 -3.24
CA ASP A 473 17.05 -11.60 -4.27
C ASP A 473 16.27 -10.68 -5.24
N TRP A 474 15.04 -11.08 -5.59
CA TRP A 474 14.19 -10.39 -6.57
C TRP A 474 13.91 -8.91 -6.26
N PRO A 475 13.42 -8.52 -5.06
CA PRO A 475 13.24 -7.11 -4.73
C PRO A 475 14.55 -6.32 -4.70
N LEU A 476 15.68 -6.92 -4.31
CA LEU A 476 16.99 -6.26 -4.39
C LEU A 476 17.37 -5.98 -5.86
N LEU A 477 17.25 -6.99 -6.72
CA LEU A 477 17.51 -6.86 -8.16
C LEU A 477 16.57 -5.84 -8.81
N ASN A 478 15.29 -5.80 -8.43
CA ASN A 478 14.35 -4.80 -8.92
C ASN A 478 14.81 -3.37 -8.57
N ALA A 479 15.24 -3.11 -7.33
CA ALA A 479 15.75 -1.79 -6.95
C ALA A 479 17.06 -1.42 -7.69
N LEU A 480 17.99 -2.36 -7.80
CA LEU A 480 19.24 -2.16 -8.53
C LEU A 480 18.97 -1.85 -10.01
N LEU A 481 18.06 -2.59 -10.65
CA LEU A 481 17.71 -2.39 -12.05
C LEU A 481 16.96 -1.09 -12.28
N ASN A 482 16.03 -0.70 -11.39
CA ASN A 482 15.36 0.60 -11.46
C ASN A 482 16.34 1.76 -11.31
N THR A 483 17.36 1.60 -10.45
CA THR A 483 18.46 2.56 -10.31
C THR A 483 19.26 2.69 -11.62
N ALA A 484 19.64 1.55 -12.21
CA ALA A 484 20.38 1.52 -13.47
C ALA A 484 19.56 2.02 -14.67
N SER A 485 18.23 1.84 -14.63
CA SER A 485 17.31 2.21 -15.71
C SER A 485 16.99 3.71 -15.73
N GLY A 486 17.13 4.38 -14.59
CA GLY A 486 16.95 5.83 -14.43
C GLY A 486 15.63 6.26 -13.80
N ALA A 487 15.12 5.51 -12.82
CA ALA A 487 14.02 6.01 -11.99
C ALA A 487 14.45 7.31 -11.26
N THR A 488 13.52 8.20 -10.92
CA THR A 488 13.84 9.46 -10.23
C THR A 488 14.16 9.24 -8.76
N TRP A 489 13.47 8.32 -8.09
CA TRP A 489 13.93 7.77 -6.82
C TRP A 489 13.60 6.29 -6.70
N VAL A 490 14.44 5.59 -5.92
CA VAL A 490 14.34 4.15 -5.68
C VAL A 490 14.46 3.89 -4.18
N SER A 491 13.69 2.93 -3.68
CA SER A 491 13.66 2.55 -2.28
C SER A 491 13.83 1.05 -2.08
N LEU A 492 14.52 0.67 -1.00
CA LEU A 492 14.59 -0.70 -0.47
C LEU A 492 14.17 -0.68 1.00
N HIS A 493 13.06 -1.33 1.29
CA HIS A 493 12.46 -1.36 2.61
C HIS A 493 12.31 -2.80 3.11
N HIS A 494 12.19 -2.92 4.43
CA HIS A 494 12.00 -4.20 5.11
C HIS A 494 10.78 -4.15 6.04
N GLY A 495 10.02 -5.24 6.03
CA GLY A 495 8.89 -5.54 6.91
C GLY A 495 7.59 -4.79 6.60
N GLY A 496 7.44 -4.18 5.43
CA GLY A 496 6.23 -3.44 5.05
C GLY A 496 4.99 -4.34 4.96
N GLY A 497 3.98 -3.94 5.72
CA GLY A 497 2.64 -4.51 5.83
C GLY A 497 2.53 -5.86 6.54
N VAL A 498 3.57 -6.71 6.56
CA VAL A 498 3.58 -7.95 7.38
C VAL A 498 4.45 -7.88 8.63
N GLY A 499 5.17 -6.78 8.84
CA GLY A 499 5.96 -6.53 10.05
C GLY A 499 7.43 -6.96 9.93
N MET A 500 8.23 -6.61 10.94
CA MET A 500 9.67 -6.92 10.96
C MET A 500 9.93 -8.42 10.80
N GLY A 501 10.84 -8.78 9.89
CA GLY A 501 11.27 -10.15 9.67
C GLY A 501 10.52 -10.89 8.56
N PHE A 502 9.38 -10.35 8.10
CA PHE A 502 8.47 -11.08 7.22
C PHE A 502 8.45 -10.62 5.76
N SER A 503 9.09 -9.50 5.41
CA SER A 503 9.17 -9.08 4.01
C SER A 503 10.37 -8.20 3.67
N GLN A 504 10.83 -8.30 2.43
CA GLN A 504 11.78 -7.37 1.81
C GLN A 504 11.22 -6.92 0.47
N HIS A 505 11.30 -5.62 0.18
CA HIS A 505 10.65 -5.07 -1.00
C HIS A 505 11.19 -3.73 -1.47
N SER A 506 11.01 -3.44 -2.75
CA SER A 506 11.48 -2.24 -3.43
C SER A 506 10.35 -1.35 -3.94
N GLY A 507 10.60 -0.05 -3.94
CA GLY A 507 9.77 0.94 -4.60
C GLY A 507 10.55 1.70 -5.66
N MET A 508 9.81 2.23 -6.63
CA MET A 508 10.36 3.09 -7.66
C MET A 508 9.35 4.18 -7.98
N VAL A 509 9.86 5.37 -8.32
CA VAL A 509 9.06 6.46 -8.88
C VAL A 509 9.87 7.17 -9.94
N ILE A 510 9.20 7.58 -11.01
CA ILE A 510 9.78 8.32 -12.13
C ILE A 510 8.93 9.54 -12.47
N VAL A 511 9.59 10.65 -12.79
CA VAL A 511 8.94 11.91 -13.18
C VAL A 511 8.79 11.97 -14.69
N CYS A 512 7.59 12.35 -15.14
CA CYS A 512 7.32 12.75 -16.52
C CYS A 512 7.31 14.28 -16.59
N ASP A 513 8.44 14.87 -17.00
CA ASP A 513 8.64 16.33 -17.05
C ASP A 513 8.55 16.90 -18.48
N GLY A 514 8.16 16.07 -19.46
CA GLY A 514 8.01 16.46 -20.86
C GLY A 514 9.31 16.41 -21.67
N THR A 515 10.45 16.13 -21.04
CA THR A 515 11.75 16.09 -21.74
C THR A 515 11.95 14.80 -22.53
N ASP A 516 12.86 14.84 -23.51
CA ASP A 516 13.27 13.64 -24.25
C ASP A 516 14.13 12.71 -23.38
N GLU A 517 14.94 13.28 -22.50
CA GLU A 517 15.71 12.52 -21.52
C GLU A 517 14.79 11.74 -20.57
N ALA A 518 13.65 12.34 -20.16
CA ALA A 518 12.64 11.62 -19.39
C ALA A 518 11.98 10.52 -20.21
N ALA A 519 11.65 10.75 -21.48
CA ALA A 519 11.07 9.73 -22.35
C ALA A 519 11.95 8.47 -22.43
N GLU A 520 13.27 8.65 -22.58
CA GLU A 520 14.22 7.54 -22.56
C GLU A 520 14.24 6.76 -21.23
N ARG A 521 14.27 7.49 -20.09
CA ARG A 521 14.23 6.86 -18.77
C ARG A 521 12.93 6.11 -18.57
N ILE A 522 11.78 6.72 -18.90
CA ILE A 522 10.45 6.15 -18.80
C ILE A 522 10.33 4.85 -19.59
N ALA A 523 10.80 4.85 -20.84
CA ALA A 523 10.75 3.66 -21.70
C ALA A 523 11.50 2.47 -21.09
N ARG A 524 12.70 2.69 -20.54
CA ARG A 524 13.49 1.64 -19.89
C ARG A 524 12.87 1.21 -18.56
N VAL A 525 12.60 2.18 -17.69
CA VAL A 525 12.16 1.94 -16.31
C VAL A 525 10.79 1.26 -16.26
N LEU A 526 9.80 1.78 -17.00
CA LEU A 526 8.43 1.24 -17.00
C LEU A 526 8.28 -0.03 -17.86
N HIS A 527 9.32 -0.43 -18.58
CA HIS A 527 9.45 -1.79 -19.13
C HIS A 527 10.10 -2.73 -18.11
N ASN A 528 11.29 -2.36 -17.61
CA ASN A 528 12.11 -3.21 -16.74
C ASN A 528 11.43 -3.53 -15.41
N ASP A 529 10.77 -2.56 -14.78
CA ASP A 529 10.12 -2.74 -13.49
C ASP A 529 9.06 -3.86 -13.50
N PRO A 530 7.99 -3.82 -14.33
CA PRO A 530 7.05 -4.93 -14.45
C PRO A 530 7.68 -6.18 -15.08
N ALA A 531 8.70 -6.04 -15.95
CA ALA A 531 9.39 -7.18 -16.54
C ALA A 531 10.13 -8.03 -15.50
N THR A 532 10.68 -7.45 -14.43
CA THR A 532 11.24 -8.24 -13.33
C THR A 532 10.19 -9.12 -12.63
N GLY A 533 8.93 -8.69 -12.62
CA GLY A 533 7.84 -9.48 -12.06
C GLY A 533 7.45 -10.66 -12.95
N VAL A 534 7.36 -10.42 -14.26
CA VAL A 534 7.15 -11.48 -15.24
C VAL A 534 8.33 -12.47 -15.21
N MET A 535 9.57 -11.98 -15.16
CA MET A 535 10.78 -12.79 -14.98
C MET A 535 10.70 -13.68 -13.74
N ARG A 536 10.42 -13.10 -12.57
CA ARG A 536 10.34 -13.81 -11.28
C ARG A 536 9.30 -14.94 -11.32
N HIS A 537 8.11 -14.67 -11.87
CA HIS A 537 7.06 -15.67 -11.93
C HIS A 537 7.29 -16.72 -13.03
N ALA A 538 7.94 -16.34 -14.14
CA ALA A 538 8.35 -17.30 -15.16
C ALA A 538 9.42 -18.25 -14.62
N ASP A 539 10.37 -17.74 -13.84
CA ASP A 539 11.41 -18.52 -13.14
C ASP A 539 10.78 -19.54 -12.18
N ALA A 540 9.77 -19.12 -11.41
CA ALA A 540 8.99 -20.00 -10.53
C ALA A 540 8.07 -20.99 -11.27
N GLY A 541 8.07 -21.02 -12.60
CA GLY A 541 7.36 -22.01 -13.41
C GLY A 541 5.89 -21.70 -13.72
N TYR A 542 5.42 -20.46 -13.51
CA TYR A 542 4.06 -20.08 -13.88
C TYR A 542 3.94 -19.92 -15.40
N GLN A 543 3.13 -20.77 -16.04
CA GLN A 543 2.98 -20.77 -17.50
C GLN A 543 2.49 -19.43 -18.04
N ILE A 544 1.56 -18.76 -17.34
CA ILE A 544 1.06 -17.42 -17.71
C ILE A 544 2.21 -16.41 -17.82
N ALA A 545 3.20 -16.47 -16.92
CA ALA A 545 4.34 -15.57 -16.93
C ALA A 545 5.34 -15.93 -18.04
N ILE A 546 5.56 -17.23 -18.28
CA ILE A 546 6.40 -17.70 -19.41
C ILE A 546 5.80 -17.24 -20.75
N ASP A 547 4.48 -17.32 -20.91
CA ASP A 547 3.79 -16.87 -22.11
C ASP A 547 3.87 -15.35 -22.26
N CYS A 548 3.62 -14.60 -21.19
CA CYS A 548 3.79 -13.15 -21.19
C CYS A 548 5.24 -12.72 -21.55
N ALA A 549 6.25 -13.43 -21.03
CA ALA A 549 7.65 -13.17 -21.37
C ALA A 549 7.92 -13.35 -22.87
N LYS A 550 7.35 -14.39 -23.50
CA LYS A 550 7.47 -14.65 -24.94
C LYS A 550 6.74 -13.59 -25.77
N GLU A 551 5.50 -13.25 -25.39
CA GLU A 551 4.68 -12.22 -26.06
C GLU A 551 5.36 -10.85 -26.06
N GLN A 552 5.98 -10.48 -24.93
CA GLN A 552 6.66 -9.20 -24.74
C GLN A 552 8.14 -9.23 -25.18
N GLY A 553 8.61 -10.38 -25.69
CA GLY A 553 9.98 -10.52 -26.20
C GLY A 553 11.07 -10.35 -25.15
N LEU A 554 10.81 -10.70 -23.89
CA LEU A 554 11.80 -10.62 -22.82
C LEU A 554 12.99 -11.55 -23.11
N ASN A 555 14.21 -11.08 -22.78
CA ASN A 555 15.37 -11.96 -22.77
C ASN A 555 15.52 -12.58 -21.37
N LEU A 556 15.06 -13.82 -21.21
CA LEU A 556 15.22 -14.62 -20.00
C LEU A 556 16.17 -15.79 -20.32
N PRO A 557 17.48 -15.71 -20.01
CA PRO A 557 18.48 -16.64 -20.55
C PRO A 557 18.17 -18.13 -20.34
N MET A 558 17.64 -18.50 -19.17
CA MET A 558 17.31 -19.88 -18.82
C MET A 558 15.95 -20.37 -19.36
N ILE A 559 15.14 -19.47 -19.95
CA ILE A 559 13.77 -19.76 -20.40
C ILE A 559 13.62 -19.53 -21.91
N THR A 560 14.09 -18.40 -22.43
CA THR A 560 13.97 -18.02 -23.85
C THR A 560 15.24 -18.30 -24.66
N GLY A 561 16.39 -18.55 -24.02
CA GLY A 561 17.64 -18.94 -24.68
C GLY A 561 18.23 -17.92 -25.66
N LYS A 562 17.97 -16.62 -25.45
CA LYS A 562 18.45 -15.52 -26.31
C LYS A 562 19.69 -14.82 -25.76
#